data_AF-A0A5J4DT69-F1
#
_entry.id   AF-A0A5J4DT69-F1
#
_cell.length_a   1.000
_cell.length_b   1.000
_cell.length_c   1.000
_cell.angle_alpha   90.00
_cell.angle_beta   90.00
_cell.angle_gamma   90.00
#
_symmetry.space_group_name_H-M   'P 1'
#
loop_
_entity.id
_entity.type
_entity.pdbx_description
1 polymer ?
#
loop_
_entity_poly.entity_id
_entity_poly.type
_entity_poly.pdbx_seq_one_letter_code
_entity_poly.pdbx_strand_id
1 'polypeptide(L)'
;MRDEPNAMDLLEIALKTFNENILPEVSPEQRYSALMIANALSIAARELNEGEEQGRMILEALQTLFGEKEKHGMEGIALNEEIEDLERQLCDDIARGKYDTDFKPLMTCLKTIVHARLAISNPKLLAAGA
;
A
#
# COMPACT_ATOMS: atom_id res chain seq x y z
N MET A 1 7.88 -9.38 29.17
CA MET A 1 6.66 -8.59 28.92
C MET A 1 7.13 -7.29 28.30
N ARG A 2 6.74 -7.01 27.05
CA ARG A 2 7.05 -5.72 26.43
C ARG A 2 5.84 -4.85 26.75
N ASP A 3 5.95 -4.07 27.81
CA ASP A 3 4.84 -3.28 28.38
C ASP A 3 4.61 -1.93 27.66
N GLU A 4 5.25 -1.74 26.50
CA GLU A 4 5.16 -0.52 25.72
C GLU A 4 4.30 -0.74 24.47
N PRO A 5 3.36 0.18 24.17
CA PRO A 5 2.58 0.13 22.94
C PRO A 5 3.51 0.09 21.73
N ASN A 6 3.24 -0.81 20.80
CA ASN A 6 4.00 -0.90 19.55
C ASN A 6 3.63 0.27 18.62
N ALA A 7 4.33 0.41 17.49
CA ALA A 7 4.10 1.53 16.56
C ALA A 7 2.65 1.61 16.05
N MET A 8 1.97 0.46 15.86
CA MET A 8 0.55 0.41 15.51
C MET A 8 -0.30 0.99 16.62
N ASP A 9 -0.12 0.49 17.84
CA ASP A 9 -0.90 0.90 19.01
C ASP A 9 -0.79 2.42 19.22
N LEU A 10 0.41 2.99 19.03
CA LEU A 10 0.67 4.43 19.12
C LEU A 10 -0.07 5.23 18.04
N LEU A 11 -0.09 4.75 16.79
CA LEU A 11 -0.81 5.40 15.71
C LEU A 11 -2.33 5.33 15.89
N GLU A 12 -2.86 4.21 16.38
CA GLU A 12 -4.28 4.07 16.70
C GLU A 12 -4.69 5.02 17.83
N ILE A 13 -3.90 5.11 18.89
CA ILE A 13 -4.12 6.06 19.98
C ILE A 13 -4.09 7.50 19.47
N ALA A 14 -3.10 7.84 18.63
CA ALA A 14 -2.99 9.18 18.05
C ALA A 14 -4.20 9.52 17.18
N LEU A 15 -4.62 8.61 16.29
CA LEU A 15 -5.80 8.77 15.43
C LEU A 15 -7.08 8.95 16.24
N LYS A 16 -7.30 8.10 17.23
CA LYS A 16 -8.48 8.16 18.09
C LYS A 16 -8.54 9.50 18.83
N THR A 17 -7.44 9.85 19.51
CA THR A 17 -7.33 11.10 20.27
C THR A 17 -7.50 12.32 19.37
N PHE A 18 -6.89 12.30 18.19
CA PHE A 18 -6.98 13.39 17.22
C PHE A 18 -8.42 13.59 16.72
N ASN A 19 -9.10 12.50 16.32
CA ASN A 19 -10.47 12.59 15.80
C ASN A 19 -11.51 12.93 16.88
N GLU A 20 -11.36 12.39 18.08
CA GLU A 20 -12.34 12.58 19.17
C GLU A 20 -12.16 13.92 19.88
N ASN A 21 -10.92 14.36 20.13
CA ASN A 21 -10.66 15.48 21.03
C ASN A 21 -10.11 16.73 20.34
N ILE A 22 -9.39 16.57 19.21
CA ILE A 22 -8.71 17.69 18.56
C ILE A 22 -9.53 18.20 17.37
N LEU A 23 -9.89 17.31 16.45
CA LEU A 23 -10.59 17.65 15.20
C LEU A 23 -11.90 18.44 15.40
N PRO A 24 -12.74 18.17 16.43
CA PRO A 24 -13.95 18.96 16.68
C PRO A 24 -13.66 20.41 17.07
N GLU A 25 -12.51 20.67 17.70
CA GLU A 25 -12.09 21.98 18.20
C GLU A 25 -11.28 22.78 17.14
N VAL A 26 -10.93 22.16 16.01
CA VAL A 26 -10.18 22.82 14.93
C VAL A 26 -11.06 23.84 14.21
N SER A 27 -10.51 25.04 13.98
CA SER A 27 -11.22 26.11 13.28
C SER A 27 -11.57 25.71 11.83
N PRO A 28 -12.63 26.29 11.23
CA PRO A 28 -13.03 25.98 9.87
C PRO A 28 -11.90 26.11 8.83
N GLU A 29 -11.03 27.11 8.99
CA GLU A 29 -9.92 27.41 8.08
C GLU A 29 -8.84 26.32 8.10
N GLN A 30 -8.65 25.67 9.24
CA GLN A 30 -7.65 24.61 9.44
C GLN A 30 -8.24 23.20 9.27
N ARG A 31 -9.56 23.07 9.15
CA ARG A 31 -10.27 21.79 9.11
C ARG A 31 -9.79 20.88 7.99
N TYR A 32 -9.47 21.43 6.83
CA TYR A 32 -8.90 20.65 5.72
C TYR A 32 -7.55 20.03 6.09
N SER A 33 -6.63 20.84 6.62
CA SER A 33 -5.31 20.36 7.06
C SER A 33 -5.43 19.30 8.16
N ALA A 34 -6.35 19.48 9.11
CA ALA A 34 -6.59 18.50 10.15
C ALA A 34 -7.12 17.17 9.59
N LEU A 35 -8.06 17.20 8.64
CA LEU A 35 -8.52 16.00 7.95
C LEU A 35 -7.41 15.32 7.14
N MET A 36 -6.50 16.08 6.52
CA MET A 36 -5.33 15.51 5.84
C MET A 36 -4.40 14.78 6.80
N ILE A 37 -4.15 15.33 8.00
CA ILE A 37 -3.34 14.67 9.03
C ILE A 37 -3.99 13.36 9.46
N ALA A 38 -5.29 13.36 9.75
CA ALA A 38 -6.02 12.14 10.12
C ALA A 38 -5.97 11.07 9.02
N ASN A 39 -6.07 11.49 7.75
CA ASN A 39 -5.97 10.58 6.62
C ASN A 39 -4.55 9.98 6.50
N ALA A 40 -3.50 10.81 6.59
CA ALA A 40 -2.12 10.35 6.52
C ALA A 40 -1.78 9.35 7.64
N LEU A 41 -2.20 9.63 8.88
CA LEU A 41 -2.03 8.71 10.01
C LEU A 41 -2.78 7.39 9.78
N SER A 42 -3.99 7.45 9.21
CA SER A 42 -4.78 6.25 8.89
C SER A 42 -4.12 5.39 7.81
N ILE A 43 -3.43 6.02 6.84
CA ILE A 43 -2.66 5.31 5.82
C ILE A 43 -1.45 4.63 6.46
N ALA A 44 -0.69 5.35 7.30
CA ALA A 44 0.48 4.79 7.99
C ALA A 44 0.12 3.60 8.90
N ALA A 45 -1.02 3.67 9.60
CA ALA A 45 -1.51 2.54 10.39
C ALA A 45 -1.83 1.32 9.51
N ARG A 46 -2.52 1.51 8.37
CA ARG A 46 -2.78 0.41 7.43
C ARG A 46 -1.50 -0.17 6.83
N GLU A 47 -0.53 0.67 6.50
CA GLU A 47 0.76 0.22 5.97
C GLU A 47 1.49 -0.70 6.96
N LEU A 48 1.46 -0.39 8.26
CA LEU A 48 2.05 -1.26 9.28
C LEU A 48 1.26 -2.57 9.50
N ASN A 49 -0.05 -2.60 9.18
CA ASN A 49 -0.91 -3.75 9.48
C ASN A 49 -0.96 -4.73 8.30
N GLU A 50 -1.11 -4.16 7.11
CA GLU A 50 -1.44 -4.88 5.88
C GLU A 50 -0.34 -4.72 4.82
N GLY A 51 0.63 -3.80 5.01
CA GLY A 51 1.63 -3.47 4.00
C GLY A 51 2.48 -4.65 3.56
N GLU A 52 2.85 -5.54 4.48
CA GLU A 52 3.59 -6.75 4.11
C GLU A 52 2.74 -7.74 3.31
N GLU A 53 1.46 -7.89 3.65
CA GLU A 53 0.56 -8.79 2.92
C GLU A 53 0.29 -8.25 1.51
N GLN A 54 -0.01 -6.97 1.39
CA GLN A 54 -0.18 -6.31 0.09
C GLN A 54 1.12 -6.31 -0.71
N GLY A 55 2.28 -6.16 -0.06
CA GLY A 55 3.59 -6.28 -0.67
C GLY A 55 3.84 -7.69 -1.22
N ARG A 56 3.49 -8.74 -0.47
CA ARG A 56 3.56 -10.13 -0.95
C ARG A 56 2.68 -10.37 -2.17
N MET A 57 1.45 -9.84 -2.18
CA MET A 57 0.56 -9.94 -3.34
C MET A 57 1.15 -9.24 -4.59
N ILE A 58 1.82 -8.10 -4.40
CA ILE A 58 2.51 -7.39 -5.49
C ILE A 58 3.68 -8.24 -6.02
N LEU A 59 4.50 -8.78 -5.12
CA LEU A 59 5.65 -9.61 -5.48
C LEU A 59 5.20 -10.85 -6.27
N GLU A 60 4.17 -11.55 -5.81
CA GLU A 60 3.61 -12.72 -6.48
C GLU A 60 3.09 -12.39 -7.89
N ALA A 61 2.40 -11.25 -8.04
CA ALA A 61 1.91 -10.80 -9.34
C ALA A 61 3.03 -10.49 -10.33
N LEU A 62 4.14 -9.89 -9.85
CA LEU A 62 5.32 -9.59 -10.67
C LEU A 62 6.07 -10.87 -11.04
N GLN A 63 6.31 -11.77 -10.08
CA GLN A 63 6.96 -13.06 -10.31
C GLN A 63 6.18 -13.91 -11.32
N THR A 64 4.85 -13.92 -11.20
CA THR A 64 3.96 -14.59 -12.17
C THR A 64 4.09 -13.98 -13.57
N LEU A 65 4.14 -12.65 -13.68
CA LEU A 65 4.30 -11.97 -14.98
C LEU A 65 5.65 -12.26 -15.64
N PHE A 66 6.72 -12.33 -14.85
CA PHE A 66 8.06 -12.62 -15.35
C PHE A 66 8.36 -14.11 -15.52
N GLY A 67 7.49 -15.00 -15.01
CA GLY A 67 7.74 -16.44 -15.00
C GLY A 67 8.90 -16.83 -14.07
N GLU A 68 9.16 -16.02 -13.04
CA GLU A 68 10.17 -16.30 -12.04
C GLU A 68 9.67 -17.34 -11.03
N LYS A 69 10.61 -18.01 -10.36
CA LYS A 69 10.27 -18.89 -9.24
C LYS A 69 9.88 -18.04 -8.05
N GLU A 70 8.83 -18.47 -7.34
CA GLU A 70 8.39 -17.80 -6.11
C GLU A 70 9.55 -17.66 -5.12
N LYS A 71 9.87 -16.41 -4.78
CA LYS A 71 10.79 -16.09 -3.68
C LYS A 71 9.93 -15.88 -2.43
N HIS A 72 10.08 -16.77 -1.45
CA HIS A 72 9.36 -16.68 -0.18
C HIS A 72 10.24 -16.14 0.95
N GLY A 73 9.60 -15.59 1.99
CA GLY A 73 10.27 -15.19 3.23
C GLY A 73 10.95 -13.81 3.18
N MET A 74 10.67 -12.99 2.16
CA MET A 74 11.06 -11.58 2.15
C MET A 74 10.07 -10.76 2.99
N GLU A 75 10.60 -9.89 3.84
CA GLU A 75 9.82 -9.04 4.75
C GLU A 75 10.44 -7.64 4.82
N GLY A 76 9.65 -6.66 5.25
CA GLY A 76 10.08 -5.27 5.44
C GLY A 76 10.85 -4.68 4.25
N ILE A 77 12.05 -4.15 4.51
CA ILE A 77 12.87 -3.44 3.52
C ILE A 77 13.24 -4.35 2.34
N ALA A 78 13.61 -5.60 2.59
CA ALA A 78 14.04 -6.52 1.54
C ALA A 78 12.89 -6.86 0.56
N LEU A 79 11.66 -6.97 1.08
CA LEU A 79 10.47 -7.14 0.25
C LEU A 79 10.26 -5.91 -0.65
N ASN A 80 10.38 -4.71 -0.09
CA ASN A 80 10.19 -3.47 -0.84
C ASN A 80 11.26 -3.29 -1.94
N GLU A 81 12.53 -3.57 -1.64
CA GLU A 81 13.63 -3.47 -2.60
C GLU A 81 13.43 -4.41 -3.80
N GLU A 82 13.03 -5.66 -3.56
CA GLU A 82 12.74 -6.63 -4.63
C GLU A 82 11.55 -6.18 -5.50
N ILE A 83 10.47 -5.67 -4.87
CA ILE A 83 9.33 -5.13 -5.61
C ILE A 83 9.78 -3.95 -6.49
N GLU A 84 10.56 -3.02 -5.96
CA GLU A 84 11.06 -1.87 -6.72
C GLU A 84 11.95 -2.27 -7.89
N ASP A 85 12.81 -3.27 -7.72
CA ASP A 85 13.65 -3.81 -8.81
C ASP A 85 12.79 -4.41 -9.93
N LEU A 86 11.80 -5.24 -9.56
CA LEU A 86 10.88 -5.85 -10.52
C LEU A 86 9.97 -4.84 -11.22
N GLU A 87 9.52 -3.79 -10.51
CA GLU A 87 8.74 -2.70 -11.12
C GLU A 87 9.58 -1.86 -12.09
N ARG A 88 10.86 -1.64 -11.78
CA ARG A 88 11.80 -0.97 -12.71
C ARG A 88 11.97 -1.81 -13.98
N GLN A 89 12.14 -3.12 -13.86
CA GLN A 89 12.19 -4.03 -14.99
C GLN A 89 10.88 -4.02 -15.79
N LEU A 90 9.72 -3.99 -15.12
CA LEU A 90 8.42 -3.93 -15.77
C LEU A 90 8.26 -2.64 -16.60
N CYS A 91 8.66 -1.50 -16.04
CA CYS A 91 8.66 -0.22 -16.76
C CYS A 91 9.50 -0.29 -18.04
N ASP A 92 10.71 -0.84 -17.96
CA ASP A 92 11.60 -1.02 -19.11
C ASP A 92 10.98 -1.94 -20.18
N ASP A 93 10.36 -3.04 -19.76
CA ASP A 93 9.71 -3.99 -20.66
C ASP A 93 8.48 -3.38 -21.37
N ILE A 94 7.68 -2.59 -20.65
CA ILE A 94 6.57 -1.81 -21.23
C ILE A 94 7.10 -0.80 -22.24
N ALA A 95 8.14 -0.04 -21.90
CA ALA A 95 8.72 0.97 -22.78
C ALA A 95 9.29 0.37 -24.08
N ARG A 96 9.73 -0.90 -24.03
CA ARG A 96 10.21 -1.65 -25.20
C ARG A 96 9.11 -2.35 -25.99
N GLY A 97 7.84 -2.22 -25.59
CA GLY A 97 6.70 -2.83 -26.27
C GLY A 97 6.59 -4.35 -26.09
N LYS A 98 7.23 -4.93 -25.05
CA LYS A 98 7.25 -6.39 -24.81
C LYS A 98 5.85 -7.00 -24.70
N TYR A 99 4.87 -6.22 -24.24
CA TYR A 99 3.50 -6.65 -24.01
C TYR A 99 2.50 -6.14 -25.07
N ASP A 100 2.97 -5.53 -26.16
CA ASP A 100 2.09 -4.92 -27.18
C ASP A 100 1.27 -5.97 -27.95
N THR A 101 1.79 -7.19 -28.07
CA THR A 101 1.11 -8.29 -28.78
C THR A 101 0.15 -9.07 -27.88
N ASP A 102 0.47 -9.25 -26.60
CA ASP A 102 -0.42 -9.83 -25.60
C ASP A 102 -0.33 -9.07 -24.28
N PHE A 103 -1.26 -8.13 -24.11
CA PHE A 103 -1.32 -7.25 -22.94
C PHE A 103 -2.07 -7.88 -21.76
N LYS A 104 -2.71 -9.05 -21.92
CA LYS A 104 -3.57 -9.62 -20.88
C LYS A 104 -2.80 -9.96 -19.59
N PRO A 105 -1.65 -10.64 -19.63
CA PRO A 105 -0.88 -10.92 -18.43
C PRO A 105 -0.42 -9.64 -17.73
N LEU A 106 0.04 -8.65 -18.51
CA LEU A 106 0.41 -7.33 -18.01
C LEU A 106 -0.76 -6.66 -17.29
N MET A 107 -1.94 -6.64 -17.91
CA MET A 107 -3.12 -6.00 -17.34
C MET A 107 -3.59 -6.69 -16.05
N THR A 108 -3.51 -8.02 -15.97
CA THR A 108 -3.79 -8.75 -14.72
C THR A 108 -2.81 -8.35 -13.63
N CYS A 109 -1.50 -8.32 -13.92
CA CYS A 109 -0.47 -7.90 -12.98
C CYS A 109 -0.70 -6.47 -12.48
N LEU A 110 -0.88 -5.50 -13.39
CA LEU A 110 -1.12 -4.09 -13.04
C LEU A 110 -2.38 -3.91 -12.20
N LYS A 111 -3.45 -4.64 -12.49
CA LYS A 111 -4.68 -4.62 -11.67
C LYS A 111 -4.39 -5.10 -10.25
N THR A 112 -3.68 -6.21 -10.08
CA THR A 112 -3.31 -6.69 -8.74
C THR A 112 -2.48 -5.65 -7.98
N ILE A 113 -1.49 -5.05 -8.63
CA ILE A 113 -0.65 -4.01 -8.01
C ILE A 113 -1.48 -2.80 -7.57
N VAL A 114 -2.35 -2.30 -8.45
CA VAL A 114 -3.21 -1.14 -8.15
C VAL A 114 -4.17 -1.47 -7.02
N HIS A 115 -4.81 -2.63 -7.04
CA HIS A 115 -5.72 -3.06 -5.97
C HIS A 115 -5.00 -3.16 -4.63
N ALA A 116 -3.82 -3.77 -4.59
CA ALA A 116 -3.03 -3.92 -3.37
C ALA A 116 -2.62 -2.55 -2.79
N ARG A 117 -2.14 -1.64 -3.63
CA ARG A 117 -1.80 -0.26 -3.22
C ARG A 117 -3.01 0.56 -2.76
N LEU A 118 -4.17 0.34 -3.39
CA LEU A 118 -5.42 1.00 -3.00
C LEU A 118 -5.96 0.48 -1.67
N ALA A 119 -5.78 -0.81 -1.34
CA ALA A 119 -6.20 -1.36 -0.05
C ALA A 119 -5.57 -0.58 1.12
N ILE A 120 -4.30 -0.16 0.96
CA ILE A 120 -3.58 0.65 1.96
C ILE A 120 -3.98 2.12 1.87
N SER A 121 -3.85 2.72 0.69
CA SER A 121 -3.96 4.18 0.53
C SER A 121 -5.40 4.68 0.58
N ASN A 122 -6.35 3.94 0.02
CA ASN A 122 -7.76 4.32 -0.04
C ASN A 122 -8.70 3.12 -0.30
N PRO A 123 -8.98 2.29 0.73
CA PRO A 123 -9.77 1.06 0.56
C PRO A 123 -11.23 1.33 0.14
N LYS A 124 -11.75 2.54 0.38
CA LYS A 124 -13.11 2.92 -0.02
C LYS A 124 -13.31 2.89 -1.54
N LEU A 125 -12.25 3.14 -2.31
CA LEU A 125 -12.31 3.07 -3.78
C LEU A 125 -12.50 1.64 -4.29
N LEU A 126 -12.01 0.63 -3.54
CA LEU A 126 -12.22 -0.77 -3.88
C LEU A 126 -13.67 -1.20 -3.64
N ALA A 127 -14.29 -0.70 -2.57
CA ALA A 127 -15.69 -0.98 -2.25
C ALA A 127 -16.68 -0.30 -3.22
N ALA A 128 -16.30 0.81 -3.85
CA ALA A 128 -17.14 1.55 -4.80
C ALA A 128 -17.12 0.97 -6.23
N GLY A 129 -16.17 0.06 -6.54
CA GLY A 129 -16.01 -0.56 -7.85
C GLY A 129 -16.50 -2.00 -7.95
N ALA A 130 -17.16 -2.52 -6.90
CA ALA A 130 -17.70 -3.89 -6.81
C ALA A 130 -19.19 -3.96 -7.19
#